data_AF-A0A8S2M2E5-F1
#
_entry.id   AF-A0A8S2M2E5-F1
#
_cell.length_a   1.000
_cell.length_b   1.000
_cell.length_c   1.000
_cell.angle_alpha   90.00
_cell.angle_beta   90.00
_cell.angle_gamma   90.00
#
_symmetry.space_group_name_H-M   'P 1'
#
loop_
_entity.id
_entity.type
_entity.pdbx_description
1 polymer ?
#
loop_
_entity_poly.entity_id
_entity_poly.type
_entity_poly.pdbx_seq_one_letter_code
_entity_poly.pdbx_strand_id
1 'polypeptide(L)'
;METEANKSQPVYLRNRSRNVAMEKQWQNYFDAAHKLIEQNSSTTLDLTLELLMGSNVAEFWRYLGSLTTPSCAENVIWTVFRQPISILDYDFGFFRDDLFFESYRGPQPLYHRQVNRSFLNEKLSPIPDENLCFSDFLSIILLELSYIDITFATIFTIINFQRS
;
A
#
# COMPACT_ATOMS: atom_id res chain seq x y z
N MET A 1 -24.69 10.87 -24.30
CA MET A 1 -24.21 11.65 -23.15
C MET A 1 -23.10 10.84 -22.52
N GLU A 2 -21.85 11.11 -22.88
CA GLU A 2 -20.70 10.59 -22.13
C GLU A 2 -20.68 11.33 -20.79
N THR A 3 -20.95 10.61 -19.70
CA THR A 3 -20.71 11.12 -18.35
C THR A 3 -19.21 11.36 -18.21
N GLU A 4 -18.80 12.60 -17.95
CA GLU A 4 -17.40 12.94 -17.66
C GLU A 4 -16.90 12.06 -16.52
N ALA A 5 -15.99 11.14 -16.82
CA ALA A 5 -15.36 10.31 -15.81
C ALA A 5 -14.39 11.17 -14.99
N ASN A 6 -14.45 11.02 -13.67
CA ASN A 6 -13.53 11.68 -12.75
C ASN A 6 -12.11 11.15 -13.02
N LYS A 7 -11.14 12.04 -13.27
CA LYS A 7 -9.74 11.64 -13.45
C LYS A 7 -9.04 11.74 -12.10
N SER A 8 -8.47 10.64 -11.63
CA SER A 8 -7.73 10.61 -10.36
C SER A 8 -6.30 10.13 -10.61
N GLN A 9 -5.35 10.80 -9.96
CA GLN A 9 -3.92 10.55 -10.07
C GLN A 9 -3.37 10.28 -8.66
N PRO A 10 -3.04 9.03 -8.29
CA PRO A 10 -2.38 8.75 -7.03
C PRO A 10 -0.89 9.00 -7.17
N VAL A 11 -0.32 9.59 -6.13
CA VAL A 11 1.10 9.89 -6.01
C VAL A 11 1.68 8.95 -4.97
N TYR A 12 2.68 8.15 -5.34
CA TYR A 12 3.36 7.27 -4.40
C TYR A 12 4.58 7.95 -3.81
N LEU A 13 4.66 7.93 -2.49
CA LEU A 13 5.82 8.38 -1.73
C LEU A 13 6.72 7.18 -1.46
N ARG A 14 8.02 7.32 -1.72
CA ARG A 14 9.03 6.31 -1.42
C ARG A 14 10.12 6.93 -0.56
N ASN A 15 10.51 6.20 0.48
CA ASN A 15 11.72 6.49 1.22
C ASN A 15 12.94 6.26 0.30
N ARG A 16 13.75 7.30 0.07
CA ARG A 16 15.04 7.19 -0.63
C ARG A 16 15.98 8.33 -0.24
N SER A 17 17.28 8.00 -0.13
CA SER A 17 18.35 8.99 -0.06
C SER A 17 18.67 9.63 -1.43
N ARG A 18 18.35 10.93 -1.54
CA ARG A 18 18.82 12.02 -2.44
C ARG A 18 18.36 12.07 -3.91
N ASN A 19 17.57 13.12 -4.20
CA ASN A 19 17.57 13.88 -5.46
C ASN A 19 17.39 15.37 -5.13
N VAL A 20 18.50 16.12 -5.14
CA VAL A 20 18.71 17.40 -4.42
C VAL A 20 17.77 18.54 -4.82
N ALA A 21 17.34 18.61 -6.08
CA ALA A 21 16.53 19.73 -6.58
C ALA A 21 15.03 19.59 -6.23
N MET A 22 14.49 18.38 -6.40
CA MET A 22 13.10 18.06 -6.04
C MET A 22 12.92 18.01 -4.52
N GLU A 23 13.99 17.64 -3.81
CA GLU A 23 14.06 17.65 -2.35
C GLU A 23 13.77 19.05 -1.76
N LYS A 24 14.34 20.13 -2.31
CA LYS A 24 14.14 21.48 -1.76
C LYS A 24 12.67 21.96 -1.79
N GLN A 25 11.92 21.64 -2.84
CA GLN A 25 10.51 22.04 -2.94
C GLN A 25 9.59 21.18 -2.06
N TRP A 26 9.86 19.88 -1.98
CA TRP A 26 9.15 18.99 -1.05
C TRP A 26 9.43 19.36 0.41
N GLN A 27 10.64 19.82 0.74
CA GLN A 27 10.95 20.32 2.08
C GLN A 27 10.07 21.50 2.48
N ASN A 28 9.86 22.49 1.60
CA ASN A 28 8.94 23.59 1.91
C ASN A 28 7.51 23.11 2.20
N TYR A 29 7.05 22.05 1.52
CA TYR A 29 5.75 21.44 1.80
C TYR A 29 5.72 20.78 3.18
N PHE A 30 6.72 19.96 3.51
CA PHE A 30 6.77 19.28 4.80
C PHE A 30 6.96 20.26 5.96
N ASP A 31 7.80 21.28 5.80
CA ASP A 31 7.96 22.38 6.77
C ASP A 31 6.65 23.12 7.07
N ALA A 32 5.79 23.26 6.06
CA ALA A 32 4.45 23.82 6.23
C ALA A 32 3.51 22.82 6.90
N ALA A 33 3.52 21.56 6.49
CA ALA A 33 2.69 20.50 7.06
C ALA A 33 2.97 20.26 8.56
N HIS A 34 4.23 20.30 8.97
CA HIS A 34 4.65 20.19 10.38
C HIS A 34 4.06 21.29 11.28
N LYS A 35 3.60 22.41 10.71
CA LYS A 35 2.97 23.52 11.45
C LYS A 35 1.45 23.38 11.55
N LEU A 36 0.84 22.48 10.78
CA LEU A 36 -0.61 22.32 10.67
C LEU A 36 -1.15 21.16 11.53
N ILE A 37 -0.60 20.99 12.74
CA ILE A 37 -1.02 19.92 13.66
C ILE A 37 -2.32 20.30 14.40
N GLU A 38 -2.61 21.61 14.50
CA GLU A 38 -3.81 22.12 15.17
C GLU A 38 -5.04 22.07 14.25
N GLN A 39 -6.20 21.71 14.83
CA GLN A 39 -7.48 21.74 14.13
C GLN A 39 -7.81 23.15 13.64
N ASN A 40 -8.33 23.27 12.41
CA ASN A 40 -8.66 24.52 11.73
C ASN A 40 -7.47 25.45 11.42
N SER A 41 -6.23 24.98 11.54
CA SER A 41 -5.08 25.70 11.02
C SER A 41 -5.05 25.67 9.48
N SER A 42 -4.59 26.76 8.86
CA SER A 42 -4.48 26.86 7.40
C SER A 42 -3.21 27.60 7.02
N THR A 43 -2.57 27.19 5.94
CA THR A 43 -1.42 27.88 5.34
C THR A 43 -1.57 27.93 3.83
N THR A 44 -0.90 28.88 3.18
CA THR A 44 -0.86 28.99 1.72
C THR A 44 0.52 28.56 1.24
N LEU A 45 0.55 27.65 0.28
CA LEU A 45 1.78 27.16 -0.33
C LEU A 45 1.63 27.18 -1.86
N ASP A 46 2.65 27.70 -2.54
CA ASP A 46 2.70 27.68 -3.99
C ASP A 46 3.27 26.33 -4.45
N LEU A 47 2.39 25.49 -5.00
CA LEU A 47 2.72 24.15 -5.46
C LEU A 47 2.67 24.09 -6.99
N THR A 48 3.73 23.57 -7.60
CA THR A 48 3.74 23.29 -9.03
C THR A 48 3.20 21.88 -9.29
N LEU A 49 2.49 21.71 -10.41
CA LEU A 49 1.99 20.40 -10.80
C LEU A 49 3.14 19.40 -11.06
N GLU A 50 4.26 19.88 -11.58
CA GLU A 50 5.48 19.09 -11.78
C GLU A 50 6.02 18.50 -10.47
N LEU A 51 5.98 19.28 -9.38
CA LEU A 51 6.37 18.80 -8.06
C LEU A 51 5.50 17.61 -7.62
N LEU A 52 4.18 17.72 -7.83
CA LEU A 52 3.20 16.72 -7.40
C LEU A 52 3.19 15.46 -8.26
N MET A 53 3.49 15.57 -9.56
CA MET A 53 3.50 14.42 -10.46
C MET A 53 4.86 13.70 -10.50
N GLY A 54 5.92 14.35 -10.01
CA GLY A 54 7.28 13.84 -10.05
C GLY A 54 7.94 13.99 -11.43
N SER A 55 9.16 13.48 -11.55
CA SER A 55 10.03 13.78 -12.69
C SER A 55 9.74 12.99 -13.98
N ASN A 56 8.95 11.91 -13.92
CA ASN A 56 8.64 11.08 -15.09
C ASN A 56 7.13 10.80 -15.17
N VAL A 57 6.44 11.67 -15.90
CA VAL A 57 4.99 11.59 -16.15
C VAL A 57 4.64 10.77 -17.39
N ALA A 58 5.64 10.38 -18.19
CA ALA A 58 5.44 9.61 -19.41
C ALA A 58 5.18 8.13 -19.11
N GLU A 59 5.66 7.63 -17.96
CA GLU A 59 5.55 6.24 -17.55
C GLU A 59 4.48 6.07 -16.48
N PHE A 60 3.36 5.44 -16.84
CA PHE A 60 2.22 5.25 -15.96
C PHE A 60 1.44 3.99 -16.30
N TRP A 61 0.64 3.53 -15.34
CA TRP A 61 -0.46 2.62 -15.53
C TRP A 61 -1.79 3.37 -15.58
N ARG A 62 -2.77 2.86 -16.32
CA ARG A 62 -4.10 3.45 -16.44
C ARG A 62 -5.19 2.40 -16.43
N TYR A 63 -6.20 2.60 -15.59
CA TYR A 63 -7.33 1.66 -15.47
C TYR A 63 -8.62 2.36 -15.01
N LEU A 64 -9.76 1.72 -15.27
CA LEU A 64 -11.06 2.15 -14.77
C LEU A 64 -11.27 1.63 -13.35
N GLY A 65 -11.76 2.48 -12.45
CA GLY A 65 -12.03 2.11 -11.07
C GLY A 65 -13.04 3.02 -10.41
N SER A 66 -12.97 3.05 -9.08
CA SER A 66 -13.92 3.76 -8.24
C SER A 66 -13.25 4.73 -7.28
N LEU A 67 -14.06 5.57 -6.64
CA LEU A 67 -13.63 6.36 -5.49
C LEU A 67 -13.15 5.43 -4.36
N THR A 68 -12.06 5.81 -3.70
CA THR A 68 -11.50 5.08 -2.54
C THR A 68 -12.16 5.49 -1.22
N THR A 69 -13.04 6.49 -1.24
CA THR A 69 -13.88 6.92 -0.12
C THR A 69 -15.35 6.63 -0.44
N PRO A 70 -16.22 6.48 0.57
CA PRO A 70 -17.66 6.49 0.37
C PRO A 70 -18.06 7.72 -0.47
N SER A 71 -18.87 7.59 -1.51
CA SER A 71 -19.81 6.51 -1.88
C SER A 71 -19.27 5.39 -2.80
N CYS A 72 -17.95 5.31 -3.03
CA CYS A 72 -17.32 4.27 -3.87
C CYS A 72 -17.80 4.21 -5.33
N ALA A 73 -18.24 5.34 -5.91
CA ALA A 73 -18.75 5.40 -7.28
C ALA A 73 -17.72 4.93 -8.33
N GLU A 74 -18.14 4.09 -9.28
CA GLU A 74 -17.32 3.49 -10.34
C GLU A 74 -17.20 4.36 -11.60
N ASN A 75 -16.81 5.63 -11.42
CA ASN A 75 -16.70 6.59 -12.52
C ASN A 75 -15.32 7.25 -12.57
N VAL A 76 -14.28 6.54 -12.12
CA VAL A 76 -12.91 7.06 -12.01
C VAL A 76 -11.99 6.43 -13.04
N ILE A 77 -11.22 7.27 -13.75
CA ILE A 77 -10.07 6.82 -14.53
C ILE A 77 -8.80 7.09 -13.71
N TRP A 78 -8.18 6.02 -13.24
CA TRP A 78 -6.95 6.07 -12.46
C TRP A 78 -5.74 6.15 -13.40
N THR A 79 -4.85 7.13 -13.18
CA THR A 79 -3.52 7.19 -13.82
C THR A 79 -2.45 7.16 -12.74
N VAL A 80 -1.66 6.10 -12.70
CA VAL A 80 -0.69 5.80 -11.64
C VAL A 80 0.72 5.90 -12.19
N PHE A 81 1.53 6.86 -11.73
CA PHE A 81 2.90 7.02 -12.23
C PHE A 81 3.82 5.90 -11.76
N ARG A 82 4.74 5.49 -12.65
CA ARG A 82 5.71 4.42 -12.39
C ARG A 82 6.78 4.85 -11.39
N GLN A 83 7.24 6.08 -11.50
CA GLN A 83 8.28 6.62 -10.65
C GLN A 83 7.65 7.21 -9.38
N PRO A 84 7.97 6.69 -8.18
CA PRO A 84 7.52 7.30 -6.94
C PRO A 84 8.31 8.58 -6.64
N ILE A 85 7.68 9.48 -5.88
CA ILE A 85 8.32 10.67 -5.35
C ILE A 85 9.12 10.29 -4.12
N SER A 86 10.39 10.72 -4.08
CA SER A 86 11.28 10.44 -2.96
C SER A 86 11.14 11.52 -1.89
N ILE A 87 10.91 11.12 -0.64
CA ILE A 87 10.84 12.01 0.51
C ILE A 87 11.75 11.52 1.64
N LEU A 88 12.06 12.40 2.61
CA LEU A 88 12.89 12.04 3.76
C LEU A 88 12.14 11.10 4.69
N ASP A 89 12.90 10.23 5.35
CA ASP A 89 12.40 9.23 6.30
C ASP A 89 11.65 9.86 7.46
N TYR A 90 12.17 10.99 7.97
CA TYR A 90 11.56 11.75 9.04
C TYR A 90 10.16 12.25 8.63
N ASP A 91 10.05 12.85 7.46
CA ASP A 91 8.79 13.39 6.93
C ASP A 91 7.78 12.27 6.63
N PHE A 92 8.26 11.14 6.08
CA PHE A 92 7.42 9.96 5.85
C PHE A 92 6.87 9.39 7.16
N GLY A 93 7.70 9.30 8.20
CA GLY A 93 7.31 8.85 9.53
C GLY A 93 6.22 9.75 10.12
N PHE A 94 6.46 11.07 10.13
CA PHE A 94 5.47 12.05 10.60
C PHE A 94 4.13 11.94 9.88
N PHE A 95 4.14 11.79 8.55
CA PHE A 95 2.89 11.65 7.78
C PHE A 95 2.12 10.39 8.15
N ARG A 96 2.82 9.26 8.28
CA ARG A 96 2.22 7.96 8.58
C ARG A 96 1.71 7.89 10.01
N ASP A 97 2.47 8.42 10.95
CA ASP A 97 2.28 8.17 12.38
C ASP A 97 1.47 9.30 13.06
N ASP A 98 1.63 10.55 12.62
CA ASP A 98 1.06 11.72 13.31
C ASP A 98 -0.09 12.42 12.54
N LEU A 99 -0.03 12.46 11.20
CA LEU A 99 -1.05 13.16 10.39
C LEU A 99 -2.17 12.26 9.86
N PHE A 100 -1.82 11.12 9.25
CA PHE A 100 -2.77 10.28 8.51
C PHE A 100 -2.77 8.85 9.04
N PHE A 101 -3.32 8.66 10.24
CA PHE A 101 -3.51 7.32 10.79
C PHE A 101 -4.53 6.55 9.93
N GLU A 102 -4.08 5.45 9.30
CA GLU A 102 -4.90 4.48 8.56
C GLU A 102 -5.91 5.08 7.56
N SER A 103 -5.60 6.25 7.00
CA SER A 103 -6.49 6.96 6.06
C SER A 103 -6.37 6.42 4.63
N TYR A 104 -6.39 5.09 4.47
CA TYR A 104 -6.32 4.44 3.17
C TYR A 104 -7.27 3.24 3.09
N ARG A 105 -7.77 2.98 1.88
CA ARG A 105 -8.52 1.77 1.56
C ARG A 105 -7.53 0.69 1.09
N GLY A 106 -7.65 -0.53 1.61
CA GLY A 106 -6.82 -1.65 1.18
C GLY A 106 -6.98 -1.99 -0.31
N PRO A 107 -6.05 -2.75 -0.91
CA PRO A 107 -6.15 -3.21 -2.29
C PRO A 107 -7.47 -3.94 -2.54
N GLN A 108 -7.99 -3.82 -3.76
CA GLN A 108 -9.25 -4.45 -4.16
C GLN A 108 -8.97 -5.41 -5.32
N PRO A 109 -9.69 -6.54 -5.42
CA PRO A 109 -9.46 -7.51 -6.47
C PRO A 109 -9.53 -6.89 -7.86
N LEU A 110 -8.66 -7.33 -8.77
CA LEU A 110 -8.61 -6.81 -10.13
C LEU A 110 -9.85 -7.22 -10.95
N TYR A 111 -10.41 -8.41 -10.65
CA TYR A 111 -11.48 -9.04 -11.42
C TYR A 111 -11.13 -9.09 -12.91
N HIS A 112 -12.00 -8.55 -13.77
CA HIS A 112 -11.84 -8.56 -15.22
C HIS A 112 -11.24 -7.26 -15.77
N ARG A 113 -10.76 -6.36 -14.90
CA ARG A 113 -10.23 -5.06 -15.32
C ARG A 113 -8.89 -5.22 -16.00
N GLN A 114 -8.73 -4.52 -17.13
CA GLN A 114 -7.45 -4.40 -17.81
C GLN A 114 -6.70 -3.16 -17.32
N VAL A 115 -5.40 -3.34 -17.06
CA VAL A 115 -4.51 -2.24 -16.69
C VAL A 115 -3.61 -1.95 -17.88
N ASN A 116 -3.80 -0.78 -18.47
CA ASN A 116 -2.95 -0.30 -19.56
C ASN A 116 -1.68 0.32 -18.97
N ARG A 117 -0.59 0.30 -19.74
CA ARG A 117 0.66 0.99 -19.37
C ARG A 117 1.24 1.73 -20.57
N SER A 118 2.02 2.77 -20.31
CA SER A 118 2.64 3.60 -21.36
C SER A 118 4.08 3.21 -21.70
N PHE A 119 4.67 2.25 -21.00
CA PHE A 119 6.08 1.84 -21.14
C PHE A 119 6.24 0.37 -21.56
N LEU A 120 7.42 0.03 -22.08
CA LEU A 120 7.73 -1.30 -22.60
C LEU A 120 7.88 -2.34 -21.48
N ASN A 121 7.72 -3.62 -21.84
CA ASN A 121 7.71 -4.74 -20.91
C ASN A 121 9.11 -4.97 -20.30
N GLU A 122 9.39 -4.39 -19.14
CA GLU A 122 10.31 -5.02 -18.19
C GLU A 122 9.62 -6.25 -17.58
N LYS A 123 10.39 -7.31 -17.28
CA LYS A 123 9.87 -8.46 -16.53
C LYS A 123 9.14 -7.93 -15.30
N LEU A 124 7.82 -8.08 -15.28
CA LEU A 124 7.02 -7.78 -14.10
C LEU A 124 7.61 -8.59 -12.94
N SER A 125 7.95 -7.95 -11.83
CA SER A 125 8.03 -8.68 -10.58
C SER A 125 6.67 -9.36 -10.38
N PRO A 126 6.62 -10.64 -9.97
CA PRO A 126 5.37 -11.26 -9.57
C PRO A 126 4.66 -10.30 -8.61
N ILE A 127 3.42 -9.93 -8.92
CA ILE A 127 2.57 -9.26 -7.93
C ILE A 127 2.57 -10.22 -6.74
N PRO A 128 2.99 -9.82 -5.53
CA PRO A 128 2.79 -10.67 -4.37
C PRO A 128 1.28 -10.86 -4.26
N ASP A 129 0.79 -12.03 -4.66
CA ASP A 129 -0.58 -12.40 -4.40
C ASP A 129 -0.77 -12.27 -2.90
N GLU A 130 -1.72 -11.43 -2.47
CA GLU A 130 -2.15 -11.29 -1.07
C GLU A 130 -2.67 -12.62 -0.47
N ASN A 131 -2.66 -13.71 -1.26
CA ASN A 131 -2.98 -15.06 -0.83
C ASN A 131 -1.82 -15.83 -0.17
N LEU A 132 -0.61 -15.25 -0.07
CA LEU A 132 0.52 -15.91 0.60
C LEU A 132 0.41 -15.98 2.14
N CYS A 133 -0.64 -15.40 2.75
CA CYS A 133 -0.88 -15.56 4.20
C CYS A 133 -1.81 -16.75 4.54
N PHE A 134 -2.44 -17.40 3.55
CA PHE A 134 -3.42 -18.46 3.84
C PHE A 134 -2.88 -19.89 3.77
N SER A 135 -1.64 -20.12 3.31
CA SER A 135 -1.09 -21.47 3.19
C SER A 135 -0.33 -21.97 4.41
N ASP A 136 0.06 -21.12 5.35
CA ASP A 136 0.87 -21.53 6.50
C ASP A 136 0.04 -22.02 7.70
N PHE A 137 -1.29 -21.90 7.67
CA PHE A 137 -2.14 -22.41 8.76
C PHE A 137 -2.46 -23.90 8.64
N LEU A 138 -2.48 -24.47 7.43
CA LEU A 138 -2.79 -25.90 7.24
C LEU A 138 -1.61 -26.81 7.58
N SER A 139 -0.37 -26.35 7.38
CA SER A 139 0.83 -27.06 7.79
C SER A 139 1.02 -27.08 9.31
N ILE A 140 0.57 -26.04 10.03
CA ILE A 140 0.62 -25.97 11.50
C ILE A 140 -0.39 -26.93 12.15
N ILE A 141 -1.62 -27.02 11.62
CA ILE A 141 -2.66 -27.92 12.17
C ILE A 141 -2.24 -29.40 12.04
N LEU A 142 -1.57 -29.79 10.95
CA LEU A 142 -1.14 -31.17 10.75
C LEU A 142 0.04 -31.59 11.66
N LEU A 143 0.88 -30.65 12.10
CA LEU A 143 1.94 -30.92 13.08
C LEU A 143 1.38 -31.09 14.50
N GLU A 144 0.39 -30.28 14.90
CA GLU A 144 -0.23 -30.38 16.24
C GLU A 144 -1.03 -31.67 16.45
N LEU A 145 -1.74 -32.17 15.42
CA LEU A 145 -2.46 -33.44 15.52
C LEU A 145 -1.52 -34.64 15.70
N SER A 146 -0.34 -34.63 15.06
CA SER A 146 0.66 -35.68 15.25
C SER A 146 1.27 -35.69 16.67
N TYR A 147 1.36 -34.52 17.31
CA TYR A 147 1.94 -34.37 18.65
C TYR A 147 0.97 -34.82 19.75
N ILE A 148 -0.33 -34.63 19.54
CA ILE A 148 -1.40 -35.10 20.42
C ILE A 148 -1.44 -36.64 20.40
N ASP A 149 -1.36 -37.29 19.24
CA ASP A 149 -1.39 -38.76 19.15
C ASP A 149 -0.21 -39.42 19.89
N ILE A 150 1.00 -38.83 19.81
CA ILE A 150 2.20 -39.36 20.47
C ILE A 150 2.11 -39.21 22.01
N THR A 151 1.55 -38.10 22.51
CA THR A 151 1.38 -37.89 23.95
C THR A 151 0.32 -38.81 24.55
N PHE A 152 -0.79 -39.07 23.85
CA PHE A 152 -1.79 -40.05 24.30
C PHE A 152 -1.25 -41.49 24.31
N ALA A 153 -0.49 -41.90 23.29
CA ALA A 153 0.10 -43.24 23.23
C ALA A 153 1.12 -43.49 24.36
N THR A 154 1.93 -42.48 24.69
CA THR A 154 2.92 -42.57 25.78
C THR A 154 2.25 -42.59 27.16
N ILE A 155 1.26 -41.73 27.41
CA ILE A 155 0.51 -41.71 28.67
C ILE A 155 -0.25 -43.02 28.88
N PHE A 156 -0.92 -43.55 27.85
CA PHE A 156 -1.62 -44.84 27.95
C PHE A 156 -0.64 -45.99 28.24
N THR A 157 0.53 -45.99 27.62
CA THR A 157 1.57 -47.00 27.91
C THR A 157 2.09 -46.88 29.35
N ILE A 158 2.32 -45.66 29.85
CA ILE A 158 2.77 -45.41 31.23
C ILE A 158 1.70 -45.82 32.25
N ILE A 159 0.43 -45.49 32.02
CA ILE A 159 -0.68 -45.87 32.91
C ILE A 159 -0.86 -47.38 32.96
N ASN A 160 -0.76 -48.08 31.82
CA ASN A 160 -0.86 -49.54 31.80
C ASN A 160 0.38 -50.24 32.39
N PHE A 161 1.57 -49.62 32.29
CA PHE A 161 2.79 -50.12 32.92
C PHE A 161 2.77 -50.00 34.45
N GLN A 162 2.12 -48.96 35.02
CA GLN A 162 1.93 -48.83 36.47
C GLN A 162 0.81 -49.74 37.03
N ARG A 163 0.16 -50.53 36.18
CA ARG A 163 -1.00 -51.37 36.53
C ARG A 163 -0.74 -52.88 36.39
N SER A 164 0.50 -53.31 36.09
CA SER A 164 0.95 -54.71 36.16
C SER A 164 1.92 -54.91 37.32
#